data_AF-A0A8J6D884-F1
#
_entry.id   AF-A0A8J6D884-F1
#
_cell.length_a   1.000
_cell.length_b   1.000
_cell.length_c   1.000
_cell.angle_alpha   90.00
_cell.angle_beta   90.00
_cell.angle_gamma   90.00
#
_symmetry.space_group_name_H-M   'P 1'
#
loop_
_entity.id
_entity.type
_entity.pdbx_description
1 polymer ?
#
loop_
_entity_poly.entity_id
_entity_poly.type
_entity_poly.pdbx_seq_one_letter_code
_entity_poly.pdbx_strand_id
1 'polypeptide(L)'
;MPIDWIPGMPNLRLKDIPIVIRTTNPDDFMFNYIMRVTQECLNSSSIIFNTFDELDKEVLRVLASKSPNIYAIGPLTLLSKNFLKIHHDSLNSSLWKEDTSCIKWLDKMKPNSVVYVNYGSITVMSNHQLKEFAWGLANSKYPFRWDVRPDVVMGESAIFPVEFMEEIKDRGFITSWCPQQEVYSCTTWGNGVEINPDVKRDDVEVLVKEMMEGDKGHRIRRKALEWKKKAETAVSIGGSSLTNFDRMIKQALRSRNLPTIRESQVRSYCRQNLKPRVNETFLSDGTLDKPIDWVPGMSNIQLRDLPSFIRANDPNDIMFDFMGFEAQNCLKAPSIIFNTFDEFEHEVLKAIAAKFPGIYTIGPLHLLARHMPDGPSKSINSSLWKEDTSCIEWLNKREPNSVVYVNYGNVTVMSEKHLKEFAWGLANSKHPFLWIVRPDIVMGDSAILHEEFLEEIKDRGLITSWCNQCEVISHPSVGVFLTHCGWNSTLEAISGGVPLICWPFFADQQTNCRYACTHWGIGMEVDHDVKRENIEFLVKEMMEGEKGKKMKEKALEWKKKAEEATDVEGLSYCNFDRFVKEALKHG
;
A
#
# COMPACT_ATOMS: atom_id res chain seq x y z
N MET A 1 12.78 -30.59 19.99
CA MET A 1 12.38 -30.44 21.40
C MET A 1 11.08 -29.64 21.44
N PRO A 2 10.01 -30.16 22.08
CA PRO A 2 8.81 -29.38 22.35
C PRO A 2 9.14 -28.24 23.32
N ILE A 3 8.48 -27.10 23.13
CA ILE A 3 8.58 -25.90 23.94
C ILE A 3 7.32 -25.82 24.80
N ASP A 4 7.52 -25.79 26.11
CA ASP A 4 6.48 -25.68 27.14
C ASP A 4 6.48 -24.31 27.85
N TRP A 5 7.48 -23.48 27.57
CA TRP A 5 7.67 -22.16 28.20
C TRP A 5 6.92 -21.00 27.52
N ILE A 6 6.21 -21.25 26.39
CA ILE A 6 5.34 -20.24 25.76
C ILE A 6 3.89 -20.46 26.21
N PRO A 7 3.33 -19.59 27.07
CA PRO A 7 1.98 -19.77 27.58
C PRO A 7 0.93 -19.71 26.46
N GLY A 8 -0.06 -20.60 26.50
CA GLY A 8 -1.17 -20.63 25.54
C GLY A 8 -0.87 -21.31 24.21
N MET A 9 0.37 -21.73 23.94
CA MET A 9 0.78 -22.40 22.70
C MET A 9 1.39 -23.79 22.97
N PRO A 10 0.60 -24.77 23.45
CA PRO A 10 1.12 -26.11 23.72
C PRO A 10 1.53 -26.81 22.42
N ASN A 11 2.62 -27.59 22.49
CA ASN A 11 3.16 -28.42 21.39
C ASN A 11 3.93 -27.69 20.27
N LEU A 12 4.31 -26.42 20.46
CA LEU A 12 5.30 -25.80 19.57
C LEU A 12 6.64 -26.51 19.70
N ARG A 13 7.34 -26.73 18.59
CA ARG A 13 8.75 -27.15 18.60
C ARG A 13 9.59 -25.90 18.39
N LEU A 14 10.85 -25.95 18.82
CA LEU A 14 11.80 -24.88 18.54
C LEU A 14 11.87 -24.51 17.06
N LYS A 15 11.69 -25.47 16.15
CA LYS A 15 11.69 -25.19 14.71
C LYS A 15 10.47 -24.42 14.19
N ASP A 16 9.38 -24.39 14.96
CA ASP A 16 8.10 -23.75 14.60
C ASP A 16 8.07 -22.26 14.99
N ILE A 17 9.03 -21.81 15.81
CA ILE A 17 9.21 -20.40 16.15
C ILE A 17 9.78 -19.66 14.93
N PRO A 18 9.29 -18.45 14.59
CA PRO A 18 9.83 -17.64 13.51
C PRO A 18 11.36 -17.51 13.59
N ILE A 19 12.06 -17.58 12.46
CA ILE A 19 13.53 -17.56 12.43
C ILE A 19 14.13 -16.34 13.13
N VAL A 20 13.46 -15.19 13.00
CA VAL A 20 13.79 -13.91 13.65
C VAL A 20 13.72 -13.94 15.19
N ILE A 21 13.06 -14.94 15.79
CA ILE A 21 12.97 -15.13 17.26
C ILE A 21 13.91 -16.24 17.74
N ARG A 22 14.44 -17.08 16.83
CA ARG A 22 15.32 -18.22 17.16
C ARG A 22 16.81 -17.86 17.24
N THR A 23 17.15 -16.58 17.12
CA THR A 23 18.53 -16.10 17.18
C THR A 23 19.13 -16.33 18.57
N THR A 24 20.40 -16.73 18.62
CA THR A 24 21.18 -16.83 19.87
C THR A 24 21.98 -15.57 20.15
N ASN A 25 21.94 -14.59 19.24
CA ASN A 25 22.59 -13.30 19.40
C ASN A 25 21.63 -12.34 20.12
N PRO A 26 21.92 -11.90 21.36
CA PRO A 26 21.06 -10.94 22.07
C PRO A 26 21.00 -9.57 21.38
N ASP A 27 21.99 -9.25 20.55
CA ASP A 27 22.06 -7.99 19.79
C ASP A 27 21.48 -8.11 18.36
N ASP A 28 20.78 -9.21 18.06
CA ASP A 28 20.14 -9.42 16.77
C ASP A 28 19.09 -8.32 16.49
N PHE A 29 19.29 -7.58 15.41
CA PHE A 29 18.47 -6.42 15.08
C PHE A 29 17.00 -6.78 14.86
N MET A 30 16.71 -7.87 14.16
CA MET A 30 15.33 -8.26 13.85
C MET A 30 14.60 -8.73 15.11
N PHE A 31 15.29 -9.45 15.99
CA PHE A 31 14.77 -9.80 17.30
C PHE A 31 14.45 -8.55 18.12
N ASN A 32 15.41 -7.62 18.26
CA ASN A 32 15.25 -6.40 19.05
C ASN A 32 14.16 -5.47 18.47
N TYR A 33 14.05 -5.39 17.15
CA TYR A 33 12.97 -4.66 16.47
C TYR A 33 11.60 -5.27 16.80
N ILE A 34 11.44 -6.58 16.68
CA ILE A 34 10.17 -7.27 17.00
C ILE A 34 9.81 -7.09 18.48
N MET A 35 10.79 -7.19 19.38
CA MET A 35 10.58 -6.95 20.81
C MET A 35 10.12 -5.52 21.09
N ARG A 36 10.72 -4.52 20.42
CA ARG A 36 10.31 -3.12 20.54
C ARG A 36 8.90 -2.88 20.00
N VAL A 37 8.59 -3.37 18.80
CA VAL A 37 7.24 -3.27 18.22
C VAL A 37 6.21 -3.93 19.14
N THR A 38 6.53 -5.10 19.69
CA THR A 38 5.65 -5.82 20.64
C THR A 38 5.43 -5.01 21.91
N GLN A 39 6.47 -4.36 22.44
CA GLN A 39 6.37 -3.49 23.60
C GLN A 39 5.49 -2.26 23.33
N GLU A 40 5.63 -1.63 22.16
CA GLU A 40 4.76 -0.52 21.76
C GLU A 40 3.31 -0.96 21.55
N CYS A 41 3.09 -2.15 20.99
CA CYS A 41 1.75 -2.72 20.87
C CYS A 41 1.07 -2.87 22.24
N LEU A 42 1.81 -3.19 23.31
CA LEU A 42 1.27 -3.27 24.67
C LEU A 42 0.88 -1.89 25.25
N ASN A 43 1.48 -0.82 24.74
CA ASN A 43 1.13 0.56 25.12
C ASN A 43 -0.11 1.08 24.37
N SER A 44 -0.57 0.38 23.34
CA SER A 44 -1.76 0.77 22.57
C SER A 44 -3.03 0.75 23.42
N SER A 45 -3.92 1.72 23.18
CA SER A 45 -5.22 1.80 23.87
C SER A 45 -6.10 0.56 23.63
N SER A 46 -5.93 -0.08 22.46
CA SER A 46 -6.61 -1.30 22.04
C SER A 46 -5.73 -2.06 21.04
N ILE A 47 -5.80 -3.40 21.03
CA ILE A 47 -5.14 -4.25 20.04
C ILE A 47 -6.18 -5.13 19.38
N ILE A 48 -6.20 -5.16 18.04
CA ILE A 48 -7.10 -6.01 17.27
C ILE A 48 -6.28 -7.12 16.64
N PHE A 49 -6.68 -8.37 16.89
CA PHE A 49 -6.17 -9.53 16.17
C PHE A 49 -7.23 -10.01 15.19
N ASN A 50 -6.84 -10.22 13.92
CA ASN A 50 -7.68 -10.86 12.91
C ASN A 50 -7.77 -12.36 13.19
N THR A 51 -8.53 -12.70 14.23
CA THR A 51 -8.81 -14.06 14.71
C THR A 51 -10.19 -14.06 15.39
N PHE A 52 -10.61 -15.20 15.95
CA PHE A 52 -11.84 -15.34 16.73
C PHE A 52 -11.61 -16.19 17.96
N ASP A 53 -12.44 -16.02 18.99
CA ASP A 53 -12.22 -16.59 20.33
C ASP A 53 -12.04 -18.12 20.31
N GLU A 54 -12.78 -18.82 19.45
CA GLU A 54 -12.73 -20.27 19.36
C GLU A 54 -11.44 -20.81 18.75
N LEU A 55 -10.74 -20.00 17.92
CA LEU A 55 -9.49 -20.40 17.26
C LEU A 55 -8.30 -20.29 18.22
N ASP A 56 -8.16 -19.13 18.85
CA ASP A 56 -6.97 -18.78 19.64
C ASP A 56 -7.27 -18.65 21.14
N LYS A 57 -8.29 -19.37 21.64
CA LYS A 57 -8.82 -19.26 23.00
C LYS A 57 -7.75 -19.12 24.09
N GLU A 58 -6.79 -20.03 24.13
CA GLU A 58 -5.78 -20.03 25.20
C GLU A 58 -4.72 -18.95 25.02
N VAL A 59 -4.38 -18.59 23.77
CA VAL A 59 -3.49 -17.46 23.47
C VAL A 59 -4.16 -16.15 23.86
N LEU A 60 -5.42 -15.95 23.47
CA LEU A 60 -6.21 -14.77 23.81
C LEU A 60 -6.40 -14.63 25.31
N ARG A 61 -6.55 -15.74 26.05
CA ARG A 61 -6.64 -15.72 27.51
C ARG A 61 -5.32 -15.24 28.16
N VAL A 62 -4.17 -15.68 27.64
CA VAL A 62 -2.85 -15.19 28.09
C VAL A 62 -2.64 -13.73 27.72
N LEU A 63 -3.04 -13.33 26.53
CA LEU A 63 -2.91 -11.94 26.09
C LEU A 63 -3.82 -11.00 26.89
N ALA A 64 -5.06 -11.42 27.18
CA ALA A 64 -6.01 -10.65 27.98
C ALA A 64 -5.55 -10.42 29.43
N SER A 65 -4.69 -11.30 29.98
CA SER A 65 -4.08 -11.07 31.30
C SER A 65 -2.97 -10.02 31.28
N LYS A 66 -2.41 -9.72 30.10
CA LYS A 66 -1.36 -8.72 29.88
C LYS A 66 -1.93 -7.36 29.47
N SER A 67 -3.01 -7.34 28.69
CA SER A 67 -3.75 -6.13 28.34
C SER A 67 -5.25 -6.42 28.26
N PRO A 68 -6.10 -5.67 28.99
CA PRO A 68 -7.56 -5.90 29.00
C PRO A 68 -8.24 -5.49 27.67
N ASN A 69 -7.54 -4.80 26.77
CA ASN A 69 -8.12 -4.15 25.59
C ASN A 69 -7.74 -4.89 24.29
N ILE A 70 -7.72 -6.22 24.37
CA ILE A 70 -7.43 -7.09 23.23
C ILE A 70 -8.74 -7.61 22.66
N TYR A 71 -8.89 -7.51 21.35
CA TYR A 71 -10.10 -7.92 20.62
C TYR A 71 -9.74 -8.87 19.49
N ALA A 72 -10.26 -10.09 19.56
CA ALA A 72 -10.27 -11.02 18.44
C ALA A 72 -11.45 -10.66 17.53
N ILE A 73 -11.16 -10.07 16.38
CA ILE A 73 -12.15 -9.62 15.40
C ILE A 73 -11.76 -10.17 14.03
N GLY A 74 -12.33 -11.32 13.69
CA GLY A 74 -12.00 -12.03 12.46
C GLY A 74 -12.85 -13.28 12.20
N PRO A 75 -12.66 -13.95 11.06
CA PRO A 75 -11.83 -13.51 9.95
C PRO A 75 -12.44 -12.27 9.28
N LEU A 76 -11.64 -11.23 9.10
CA LEU A 76 -12.10 -9.95 8.54
C LEU A 76 -12.72 -10.12 7.14
N THR A 77 -12.28 -11.14 6.39
CA THR A 77 -12.81 -11.51 5.07
C THR A 77 -14.24 -12.04 5.09
N LEU A 78 -14.68 -12.65 6.19
CA LEU A 78 -16.07 -13.11 6.35
C LEU A 78 -16.95 -12.02 6.98
N LEU A 79 -16.38 -11.23 7.92
CA LEU A 79 -17.03 -10.04 8.48
C LEU A 79 -17.43 -9.08 7.36
N SER A 80 -16.50 -8.75 6.45
CA SER A 80 -16.78 -7.84 5.33
C SER A 80 -17.96 -8.32 4.47
N LYS A 81 -18.04 -9.61 4.12
CA LYS A 81 -19.15 -10.19 3.35
C LYS A 81 -20.51 -10.06 4.06
N ASN A 82 -20.55 -10.20 5.39
CA ASN A 82 -21.79 -10.06 6.15
C ASN A 82 -22.24 -8.60 6.28
N PHE A 83 -21.31 -7.66 6.40
CA PHE A 83 -21.62 -6.21 6.40
C PHE A 83 -22.01 -5.71 4.99
N LEU A 84 -21.39 -6.23 3.93
CA LEU A 84 -21.63 -5.84 2.54
C LEU A 84 -22.93 -6.41 1.94
N LYS A 85 -23.48 -7.49 2.49
CA LYS A 85 -24.78 -8.04 2.07
C LYS A 85 -25.97 -7.07 2.25
N ILE A 86 -25.80 -5.99 3.04
CA ILE A 86 -26.83 -4.98 3.28
C ILE A 86 -26.86 -3.91 2.15
N HIS A 87 -25.81 -3.80 1.33
CA HIS A 87 -25.68 -2.78 0.27
C HIS A 87 -25.27 -3.40 -1.08
N HIS A 88 -26.06 -4.35 -1.56
CA HIS A 88 -25.65 -5.23 -2.67
C HIS A 88 -25.62 -4.58 -4.08
N ASP A 89 -25.87 -3.28 -4.24
CA ASP A 89 -25.88 -2.63 -5.56
C ASP A 89 -24.80 -1.56 -5.79
N SER A 90 -23.91 -1.23 -4.83
CA SER A 90 -22.95 -0.12 -5.04
C SER A 90 -21.50 -0.33 -4.61
N LEU A 91 -21.12 -1.47 -4.03
CA LEU A 91 -19.74 -1.70 -3.57
C LEU A 91 -19.24 -3.08 -4.00
N ASN A 92 -18.80 -3.18 -5.27
CA ASN A 92 -17.87 -4.22 -5.70
C ASN A 92 -16.57 -4.07 -4.88
N SER A 93 -16.45 -4.83 -3.80
CA SER A 93 -15.36 -4.73 -2.82
C SER A 93 -14.06 -5.41 -3.26
N SER A 94 -13.92 -5.76 -4.53
CA SER A 94 -12.62 -6.08 -5.12
C SER A 94 -12.08 -4.83 -5.82
N LEU A 95 -10.93 -4.35 -5.35
CA LEU A 95 -10.15 -3.30 -6.02
C LEU A 95 -9.55 -3.77 -7.38
N TRP A 96 -9.86 -5.00 -7.80
CA TRP A 96 -9.25 -5.70 -8.93
C TRP A 96 -10.32 -6.26 -9.86
N LYS A 97 -10.08 -6.22 -11.17
CA LYS A 97 -10.81 -7.09 -12.10
C LYS A 97 -10.31 -8.51 -11.87
N GLU A 98 -11.16 -9.35 -11.32
CA GLU A 98 -10.82 -10.73 -10.97
C GLU A 98 -10.46 -11.50 -12.23
N ASP A 99 -9.32 -12.21 -12.24
CA ASP A 99 -9.02 -13.19 -13.28
C ASP A 99 -9.99 -14.37 -13.13
N THR A 100 -11.17 -14.23 -13.74
CA THR A 100 -12.20 -15.26 -13.74
C THR A 100 -11.82 -16.48 -14.58
N SER A 101 -10.70 -16.46 -15.32
CA SER A 101 -10.26 -17.63 -16.09
C SER A 101 -9.91 -18.78 -15.16
N CYS A 102 -9.36 -18.49 -13.97
CA CYS A 102 -9.10 -19.51 -12.97
C CYS A 102 -10.39 -20.08 -12.36
N ILE A 103 -11.43 -19.25 -12.18
CA ILE A 103 -12.75 -19.70 -11.72
C ILE A 103 -13.41 -20.58 -12.78
N LYS A 104 -13.41 -20.14 -14.05
CA LYS A 104 -13.90 -20.94 -15.19
C LYS A 104 -13.14 -22.26 -15.37
N TRP A 105 -11.87 -22.30 -15.01
CA TRP A 105 -11.08 -23.53 -14.99
C TRP A 105 -11.50 -24.43 -13.82
N LEU A 106 -11.69 -23.87 -12.62
CA LEU A 106 -12.19 -24.60 -11.44
C LEU A 106 -13.61 -25.16 -11.65
N ASP A 107 -14.49 -24.43 -12.35
CA ASP A 107 -15.86 -24.87 -12.67
C ASP A 107 -15.89 -26.14 -13.53
N LYS A 108 -14.81 -26.42 -14.28
CA LYS A 108 -14.66 -27.66 -15.07
C LYS A 108 -14.18 -28.84 -14.23
N MET A 109 -13.68 -28.59 -13.02
CA MET A 109 -13.10 -29.61 -12.16
C MET A 109 -14.13 -30.16 -11.18
N LYS A 110 -13.94 -31.40 -10.73
CA LYS A 110 -14.84 -31.99 -9.72
C LYS A 110 -14.66 -31.30 -8.36
N PRO A 111 -15.72 -31.12 -7.55
CA PRO A 111 -15.59 -30.60 -6.20
C PRO A 111 -14.56 -31.40 -5.38
N ASN A 112 -13.72 -30.70 -4.62
CA ASN A 112 -12.66 -31.28 -3.78
C ASN A 112 -11.60 -32.12 -4.53
N SER A 113 -11.45 -31.95 -5.86
CA SER A 113 -10.49 -32.70 -6.67
C SER A 113 -9.21 -31.94 -7.06
N VAL A 114 -9.13 -30.65 -6.73
CA VAL A 114 -8.02 -29.77 -7.13
C VAL A 114 -7.12 -29.49 -5.93
N VAL A 115 -5.82 -29.61 -6.14
CA VAL A 115 -4.79 -29.18 -5.18
C VAL A 115 -4.55 -27.69 -5.35
N TYR A 116 -4.76 -26.89 -4.32
CA TYR A 116 -4.41 -25.47 -4.33
C TYR A 116 -3.05 -25.24 -3.68
N VAL A 117 -2.14 -24.58 -4.40
CA VAL A 117 -0.76 -24.31 -4.00
C VAL A 117 -0.52 -22.81 -4.01
N ASN A 118 -0.08 -22.27 -2.87
CA ASN A 118 0.28 -20.87 -2.71
C ASN A 118 1.29 -20.73 -1.56
N TYR A 119 2.38 -20.00 -1.78
CA TYR A 119 3.45 -19.77 -0.81
C TYR A 119 3.43 -18.36 -0.19
N GLY A 120 2.39 -17.56 -0.48
CA GLY A 120 2.22 -16.21 0.06
C GLY A 120 3.24 -15.20 -0.49
N SER A 121 3.20 -13.99 0.07
CA SER A 121 3.93 -12.82 -0.45
C SER A 121 5.38 -12.70 0.01
N ILE A 122 5.85 -13.57 0.90
CA ILE A 122 7.15 -13.45 1.57
C ILE A 122 8.10 -14.60 1.22
N THR A 123 7.55 -15.77 0.84
CA THR A 123 8.36 -16.95 0.57
C THR A 123 9.16 -16.77 -0.72
N VAL A 124 10.44 -17.15 -0.65
CA VAL A 124 11.37 -17.20 -1.78
C VAL A 124 11.95 -18.62 -1.86
N MET A 125 12.10 -19.15 -3.06
CA MET A 125 12.65 -20.49 -3.31
C MET A 125 13.70 -20.45 -4.42
N SER A 126 14.64 -21.41 -4.39
CA SER A 126 15.59 -21.57 -5.50
C SER A 126 14.91 -22.12 -6.75
N ASN A 127 15.51 -21.87 -7.92
CA ASN A 127 15.07 -22.46 -9.18
C ASN A 127 15.07 -24.01 -9.15
N HIS A 128 15.95 -24.61 -8.35
CA HIS A 128 15.94 -26.06 -8.12
C HIS A 128 14.69 -26.50 -7.35
N GLN A 129 14.37 -25.84 -6.23
CA GLN A 129 13.18 -26.15 -5.44
C GLN A 129 11.89 -25.92 -6.23
N LEU A 130 11.82 -24.85 -7.04
CA LEU A 130 10.70 -24.59 -7.93
C LEU A 130 10.46 -25.76 -8.89
N LYS A 131 11.54 -26.28 -9.51
CA LYS A 131 11.49 -27.42 -10.43
C LYS A 131 11.09 -28.72 -9.74
N GLU A 132 11.64 -29.01 -8.56
CA GLU A 132 11.27 -30.20 -7.78
C GLU A 132 9.79 -30.15 -7.37
N PHE A 133 9.30 -28.99 -6.94
CA PHE A 133 7.87 -28.80 -6.64
C PHE A 133 6.99 -28.97 -7.87
N ALA A 134 7.35 -28.34 -8.98
CA ALA A 134 6.64 -28.45 -10.25
C ALA A 134 6.48 -29.92 -10.67
N TRP A 135 7.60 -30.65 -10.75
CA TRP A 135 7.56 -32.05 -11.14
C TRP A 135 6.87 -32.94 -10.10
N GLY A 136 6.97 -32.64 -8.81
CA GLY A 136 6.21 -33.37 -7.78
C GLY A 136 4.69 -33.20 -7.92
N LEU A 137 4.22 -31.99 -8.21
CA LEU A 137 2.81 -31.71 -8.50
C LEU A 137 2.37 -32.44 -9.79
N ALA A 138 3.17 -32.38 -10.84
CA ALA A 138 2.90 -33.13 -12.07
C ALA A 138 2.84 -34.64 -11.81
N ASN A 139 3.78 -35.21 -11.07
CA ASN A 139 3.84 -36.64 -10.80
C ASN A 139 2.69 -37.15 -9.94
N SER A 140 2.09 -36.28 -9.12
CA SER A 140 0.91 -36.63 -8.31
C SER A 140 -0.32 -37.04 -9.13
N LYS A 141 -0.38 -36.64 -10.41
CA LYS A 141 -1.50 -36.84 -11.34
C LYS A 141 -2.82 -36.17 -10.94
N TYR A 142 -2.83 -35.38 -9.86
CA TYR A 142 -3.99 -34.56 -9.50
C TYR A 142 -4.03 -33.26 -10.30
N PRO A 143 -5.24 -32.74 -10.59
CA PRO A 143 -5.40 -31.36 -10.99
C PRO A 143 -4.86 -30.43 -9.90
N PHE A 144 -4.11 -29.41 -10.29
CA PHE A 144 -3.57 -28.45 -9.34
C PHE A 144 -3.63 -27.03 -9.89
N ARG A 145 -3.74 -26.09 -8.95
CA ARG A 145 -3.69 -24.66 -9.19
C ARG A 145 -2.56 -24.09 -8.36
N TRP A 146 -1.63 -23.39 -9.00
CA TRP A 146 -0.47 -22.84 -8.32
C TRP A 146 -0.32 -21.34 -8.59
N ASP A 147 -0.40 -20.55 -7.52
CA ASP A 147 -0.06 -19.13 -7.54
C ASP A 147 1.47 -18.97 -7.41
N VAL A 148 2.12 -18.58 -8.51
CA VAL A 148 3.57 -18.45 -8.62
C VAL A 148 3.91 -16.99 -8.92
N ARG A 149 4.42 -16.29 -7.91
CA ARG A 149 4.80 -14.88 -8.07
C ARG A 149 6.05 -14.78 -8.98
N PRO A 150 6.15 -13.75 -9.84
CA PRO A 150 7.32 -13.56 -10.70
C PRO A 150 8.65 -13.49 -9.93
N ASP A 151 8.60 -12.97 -8.70
CA ASP A 151 9.72 -12.74 -7.78
C ASP A 151 9.91 -13.89 -6.76
N VAL A 152 9.22 -15.03 -6.93
CA VAL A 152 9.36 -16.15 -5.99
C VAL A 152 10.76 -16.76 -6.01
N VAL A 153 11.55 -16.52 -7.06
CA VAL A 153 12.97 -16.89 -7.15
C VAL A 153 13.82 -15.64 -6.93
N MET A 154 14.76 -15.72 -5.98
CA MET A 154 15.56 -14.55 -5.60
C MET A 154 16.43 -14.06 -6.77
N GLY A 155 16.16 -12.87 -7.29
CA GLY A 155 16.98 -12.23 -8.32
C GLY A 155 16.85 -12.85 -9.72
N GLU A 156 15.90 -13.77 -9.93
CA GLU A 156 15.64 -14.43 -11.20
C GLU A 156 14.13 -14.59 -11.41
N SER A 157 13.67 -14.67 -12.67
CA SER A 157 12.27 -15.00 -12.95
C SER A 157 11.99 -16.48 -12.67
N ALA A 158 10.79 -16.79 -12.18
CA ALA A 158 10.30 -18.16 -12.09
C ALA A 158 10.12 -18.75 -13.51
N ILE A 159 11.01 -19.66 -13.92
CA ILE A 159 10.97 -20.28 -15.26
C ILE A 159 10.61 -21.76 -15.14
N PHE A 160 9.50 -22.13 -15.77
CA PHE A 160 9.06 -23.51 -15.90
C PHE A 160 9.58 -24.13 -17.21
N PRO A 161 10.08 -25.39 -17.20
CA PRO A 161 10.43 -26.09 -18.43
C PRO A 161 9.22 -26.24 -19.37
N VAL A 162 9.44 -26.17 -20.69
CA VAL A 162 8.38 -26.32 -21.69
C VAL A 162 7.71 -27.67 -21.58
N GLU A 163 8.50 -28.72 -21.32
CA GLU A 163 8.02 -30.09 -21.14
C GLU A 163 7.07 -30.21 -19.94
N PHE A 164 7.32 -29.42 -18.89
CA PHE A 164 6.45 -29.38 -17.73
C PHE A 164 5.12 -28.68 -18.07
N MET A 165 5.16 -27.54 -18.75
CA MET A 165 3.94 -26.82 -19.16
C MET A 165 3.05 -27.69 -20.06
N GLU A 166 3.66 -28.47 -20.96
CA GLU A 166 2.95 -29.43 -21.82
C GLU A 166 2.35 -30.60 -21.01
N GLU A 167 3.09 -31.17 -20.05
CA GLU A 167 2.63 -32.28 -19.18
C GLU A 167 1.42 -31.89 -18.32
N ILE A 168 1.26 -30.60 -18.01
CA ILE A 168 0.21 -30.10 -17.12
C ILE A 168 -0.94 -29.41 -17.87
N LYS A 169 -0.88 -29.24 -19.19
CA LYS A 169 -1.81 -28.39 -19.96
C LYS A 169 -3.30 -28.62 -19.67
N ASP A 170 -3.70 -29.85 -19.36
CA ASP A 170 -5.09 -30.24 -19.12
C ASP A 170 -5.48 -30.26 -17.62
N ARG A 171 -4.51 -30.12 -16.71
CA ARG A 171 -4.69 -30.40 -15.28
C ARG A 171 -3.99 -29.41 -14.34
N GLY A 172 -3.09 -28.58 -14.83
CA GLY A 172 -2.39 -27.55 -14.09
C GLY A 172 -2.83 -26.16 -14.52
N PHE A 173 -3.06 -25.29 -13.55
CA PHE A 173 -3.31 -23.87 -13.81
C PHE A 173 -2.32 -23.03 -12.98
N ILE A 174 -1.43 -22.32 -13.67
CA ILE A 174 -0.40 -21.48 -13.03
C ILE A 174 -0.71 -20.02 -13.34
N THR A 175 -0.76 -19.18 -12.31
CA THR A 175 -0.96 -17.73 -12.45
C THR A 175 -0.11 -16.97 -11.44
N SER A 176 0.13 -15.68 -11.71
CA SER A 176 0.86 -14.80 -10.80
C SER A 176 0.00 -14.32 -9.62
N TRP A 177 -1.33 -14.24 -9.80
CA TRP A 177 -2.27 -13.81 -8.77
C TRP A 177 -3.70 -14.27 -9.05
N CYS A 178 -4.56 -14.32 -8.03
CA CYS A 178 -5.97 -14.67 -8.18
C CYS A 178 -6.88 -14.08 -7.10
N PRO A 179 -8.20 -14.05 -7.31
CA PRO A 179 -9.18 -13.68 -6.29
C PRO A 179 -9.22 -14.75 -5.18
N GLN A 180 -8.26 -14.65 -4.25
CA GLN A 180 -8.08 -15.60 -3.16
C GLN A 180 -9.37 -15.82 -2.36
N GLN A 181 -10.21 -14.79 -2.20
CA GLN A 181 -11.49 -14.91 -1.47
C GLN A 181 -12.53 -15.81 -2.17
N GLU A 182 -12.50 -15.90 -3.49
CA GLU A 182 -13.38 -16.77 -4.27
C GLU A 182 -12.84 -18.20 -4.29
N VAL A 183 -11.52 -18.35 -4.46
CA VAL A 183 -10.84 -19.65 -4.35
C VAL A 183 -11.00 -20.26 -2.94
N TYR A 184 -10.94 -19.42 -1.90
CA TYR A 184 -11.17 -19.83 -0.51
C TYR A 184 -12.64 -20.12 -0.20
N SER A 185 -13.60 -19.56 -0.95
CA SER A 185 -15.01 -19.95 -0.80
C SER A 185 -15.24 -21.42 -1.17
N CYS A 186 -14.38 -21.95 -2.05
CA CYS A 186 -14.34 -23.33 -2.53
C CYS A 186 -13.38 -24.25 -1.74
N THR A 187 -12.64 -23.76 -0.75
CA THR A 187 -11.65 -24.54 0.02
C THR A 187 -11.79 -24.33 1.54
N THR A 188 -11.14 -25.17 2.34
CA THR A 188 -11.31 -25.19 3.82
C THR A 188 -9.97 -25.11 4.55
N TRP A 189 -9.95 -24.43 5.70
CA TRP A 189 -8.75 -24.12 6.49
C TRP A 189 -8.35 -25.23 7.48
N GLY A 190 -7.27 -25.99 7.26
CA GLY A 190 -6.82 -27.05 8.17
C GLY A 190 -5.32 -27.06 8.45
N ASN A 191 -4.90 -27.82 9.47
CA ASN A 191 -3.49 -28.05 9.77
C ASN A 191 -2.82 -28.81 8.60
N GLY A 192 -1.72 -28.28 8.05
CA GLY A 192 -1.04 -28.85 6.89
C GLY A 192 -0.15 -30.06 7.20
N VAL A 193 0.43 -30.63 6.13
CA VAL A 193 1.50 -31.64 6.23
C VAL A 193 2.84 -30.95 5.90
N GLU A 194 3.88 -31.30 6.64
CA GLU A 194 5.22 -30.73 6.47
C GLU A 194 5.96 -31.38 5.32
N ILE A 195 6.64 -30.55 4.52
CA ILE A 195 7.60 -30.96 3.49
C ILE A 195 9.00 -30.73 4.05
N ASN A 196 9.95 -31.61 3.70
CA ASN A 196 11.36 -31.45 4.08
C ASN A 196 11.93 -30.13 3.49
N PRO A 197 12.76 -29.37 4.24
CA PRO A 197 13.51 -28.22 3.70
C PRO A 197 14.24 -28.51 2.39
N ASP A 198 14.79 -29.73 2.25
CA ASP A 198 15.34 -30.24 1.00
C ASP A 198 14.19 -30.84 0.16
N VAL A 199 13.50 -29.97 -0.56
CA VAL A 199 12.33 -30.34 -1.38
C VAL A 199 12.75 -31.33 -2.48
N LYS A 200 12.18 -32.53 -2.44
CA LYS A 200 12.29 -33.53 -3.52
C LYS A 200 10.93 -33.76 -4.16
N ARG A 201 10.89 -33.91 -5.48
CA ARG A 201 9.64 -34.18 -6.23
C ARG A 201 8.86 -35.39 -5.70
N ASP A 202 9.56 -36.44 -5.26
CA ASP A 202 8.94 -37.66 -4.73
C ASP A 202 8.23 -37.38 -3.39
N ASP A 203 8.82 -36.54 -2.54
CA ASP A 203 8.21 -36.14 -1.27
C ASP A 203 6.94 -35.31 -1.53
N VAL A 204 7.00 -34.39 -2.49
CA VAL A 204 5.84 -33.58 -2.90
C VAL A 204 4.73 -34.47 -3.46
N GLU A 205 5.06 -35.44 -4.31
CA GLU A 205 4.11 -36.40 -4.88
C GLU A 205 3.40 -37.20 -3.79
N VAL A 206 4.17 -37.80 -2.87
CA VAL A 206 3.64 -38.61 -1.76
C VAL A 206 2.73 -37.78 -0.88
N LEU A 207 3.10 -36.53 -0.60
CA LEU A 207 2.32 -35.64 0.25
C LEU A 207 1.04 -35.17 -0.41
N VAL A 208 1.06 -34.89 -1.71
CA VAL A 208 -0.17 -34.58 -2.46
C VAL A 208 -1.11 -35.78 -2.43
N LYS A 209 -0.61 -36.99 -2.68
CA LYS A 209 -1.42 -38.22 -2.61
C LYS A 209 -2.01 -38.44 -1.21
N GLU A 210 -1.21 -38.29 -0.15
CA GLU A 210 -1.69 -38.40 1.23
C GLU A 210 -2.71 -37.31 1.60
N MET A 211 -2.55 -36.09 1.07
CA MET A 211 -3.52 -35.03 1.26
C MET A 211 -4.81 -35.32 0.50
N MET A 212 -4.76 -35.87 -0.71
CA MET A 212 -5.94 -36.11 -1.55
C MET A 212 -6.73 -37.35 -1.12
N GLU A 213 -6.07 -38.49 -0.92
CA GLU A 213 -6.70 -39.80 -0.65
C GLU A 213 -6.35 -40.38 0.72
N GLY A 214 -5.28 -39.90 1.35
CA GLY A 214 -4.80 -40.47 2.60
C GLY A 214 -5.69 -40.17 3.80
N ASP A 215 -5.66 -41.06 4.79
CA ASP A 215 -6.39 -40.91 6.04
C ASP A 215 -6.03 -39.61 6.77
N LYS A 216 -4.77 -39.17 6.68
CA LYS A 216 -4.33 -37.90 7.27
C LYS A 216 -4.96 -36.72 6.53
N GLY A 217 -4.97 -36.74 5.20
CA GLY A 217 -5.64 -35.73 4.36
C GLY A 217 -7.13 -35.62 4.68
N HIS A 218 -7.82 -36.76 4.82
CA HIS A 218 -9.23 -36.80 5.23
C HIS A 218 -9.47 -36.18 6.61
N ARG A 219 -8.63 -36.50 7.60
CA ARG A 219 -8.70 -35.89 8.94
C ARG A 219 -8.46 -34.38 8.90
N ILE A 220 -7.48 -33.92 8.13
CA ILE A 220 -7.15 -32.50 7.97
C ILE A 220 -8.33 -31.73 7.36
N ARG A 221 -8.90 -32.22 6.24
CA ARG A 221 -10.07 -31.58 5.61
C ARG A 221 -11.30 -31.54 6.51
N ARG A 222 -11.55 -32.60 7.28
CA ARG A 222 -12.67 -32.62 8.24
C ARG A 222 -12.50 -31.54 9.31
N LYS A 223 -11.32 -31.48 9.92
CA LYS A 223 -10.99 -30.42 10.88
C LYS A 223 -11.07 -29.03 10.25
N ALA A 224 -10.77 -28.94 8.96
CA ALA A 224 -10.85 -27.69 8.23
C ALA A 224 -12.27 -27.17 8.03
N LEU A 225 -13.20 -28.08 7.73
CA LEU A 225 -14.64 -27.79 7.68
C LEU A 225 -15.18 -27.38 9.05
N GLU A 226 -14.72 -28.02 10.12
CA GLU A 226 -15.09 -27.64 11.49
C GLU A 226 -14.66 -26.19 11.81
N TRP A 227 -13.44 -25.81 11.43
CA TRP A 227 -12.95 -24.43 11.61
C TRP A 227 -13.69 -23.41 10.75
N LYS A 228 -14.01 -23.76 9.49
CA LYS A 228 -14.85 -22.91 8.63
C LYS A 228 -16.17 -22.57 9.30
N LYS A 229 -16.88 -23.57 9.83
CA LYS A 229 -18.17 -23.39 10.52
C LYS A 229 -18.04 -22.52 11.78
N LYS A 230 -16.97 -22.71 12.56
CA LYS A 230 -16.70 -21.87 13.74
C LYS A 230 -16.42 -20.42 13.34
N ALA A 231 -15.64 -20.19 12.29
CA ALA A 231 -15.36 -18.86 11.77
C ALA A 231 -16.65 -18.15 11.30
N GLU A 232 -17.51 -18.84 10.53
CA GLU A 232 -18.82 -18.33 10.11
C GLU A 232 -19.71 -17.98 11.32
N THR A 233 -19.68 -18.81 12.36
CA THR A 233 -20.43 -18.57 13.61
C THR A 233 -19.89 -17.35 14.36
N ALA A 234 -18.57 -17.20 14.46
CA ALA A 234 -17.91 -16.10 15.16
C ALA A 234 -18.25 -14.72 14.57
N VAL A 235 -18.44 -14.65 13.25
CA VAL A 235 -18.78 -13.41 12.54
C VAL A 235 -20.29 -13.20 12.35
N SER A 236 -21.12 -14.14 12.81
CA SER A 236 -22.57 -14.02 12.77
C SER A 236 -23.10 -13.17 13.93
N ILE A 237 -24.39 -12.81 13.89
CA ILE A 237 -25.05 -12.07 14.98
C ILE A 237 -24.96 -12.90 16.28
N GLY A 238 -24.38 -12.30 17.32
CA GLY A 238 -24.12 -12.98 18.61
C GLY A 238 -22.84 -13.83 18.64
N GLY A 239 -22.09 -13.89 17.53
CA GLY A 239 -20.78 -14.53 17.47
C GLY A 239 -19.70 -13.76 18.23
N SER A 240 -18.60 -14.44 18.54
CA SER A 240 -17.47 -13.91 19.32
C SER A 240 -16.85 -12.66 18.70
N SER A 241 -16.56 -12.68 17.39
CA SER A 241 -15.94 -11.55 16.69
C SER A 241 -16.82 -10.31 16.64
N LEU A 242 -18.12 -10.46 16.39
CA LEU A 242 -19.04 -9.32 16.38
C LEU A 242 -19.25 -8.77 17.79
N THR A 243 -19.32 -9.66 18.79
CA THR A 243 -19.39 -9.26 20.21
C THR A 243 -18.16 -8.51 20.66
N ASN A 244 -16.96 -8.94 20.24
CA ASN A 244 -15.71 -8.26 20.53
C ASN A 244 -15.62 -6.90 19.81
N PHE A 245 -16.11 -6.81 18.58
CA PHE A 245 -16.22 -5.55 17.84
C PHE A 245 -17.15 -4.55 18.55
N ASP A 246 -18.34 -5.00 18.99
CA ASP A 246 -19.26 -4.18 19.78
C ASP A 246 -18.66 -3.74 21.13
N ARG A 247 -17.91 -4.63 21.80
CA ARG A 247 -17.21 -4.31 23.05
C ARG A 247 -16.15 -3.24 22.82
N MET A 248 -15.40 -3.35 21.74
CA MET A 248 -14.40 -2.36 21.33
C MET A 248 -15.04 -0.99 21.08
N ILE A 249 -16.14 -0.94 20.32
CA ILE A 249 -16.88 0.30 20.08
C ILE A 249 -17.37 0.90 21.40
N LYS A 250 -18.04 0.11 22.25
CA LYS A 250 -18.53 0.58 23.56
C LYS A 250 -17.41 1.10 24.45
N GLN A 251 -16.24 0.49 24.39
CA GLN A 251 -15.08 0.92 25.15
C GLN A 251 -14.47 2.22 24.61
N ALA A 252 -14.32 2.35 23.30
CA ALA A 252 -13.92 3.60 22.65
C ALA A 252 -14.93 4.75 22.92
N LEU A 253 -16.21 4.42 23.13
CA LEU A 253 -17.24 5.37 23.55
C LEU A 253 -17.16 5.72 25.06
N ARG A 254 -16.66 4.83 25.92
CA ARG A 254 -16.57 5.03 27.38
C ARG A 254 -15.31 5.77 27.83
N SER A 255 -14.20 5.65 27.10
CA SER A 255 -12.98 6.46 27.34
C SER A 255 -13.19 7.97 27.05
N ARG A 256 -14.40 8.37 26.62
CA ARG A 256 -14.84 9.75 26.33
C ARG A 256 -15.15 10.63 27.56
N ASN A 257 -14.51 10.46 28.71
CA ASN A 257 -14.62 11.44 29.81
C ASN A 257 -13.73 12.67 29.55
N LEU A 258 -14.07 13.43 28.51
CA LEU A 258 -13.70 14.84 28.30
C LEU A 258 -14.92 15.57 27.71
N PRO A 259 -15.13 16.84 28.08
CA PRO A 259 -16.42 17.51 28.00
C PRO A 259 -16.95 17.53 26.57
N THR A 260 -18.21 17.14 26.45
CA THR A 260 -19.01 17.15 25.22
C THR A 260 -19.20 18.60 24.76
N ILE A 261 -18.17 19.21 24.16
CA ILE A 261 -18.37 20.37 23.29
C ILE A 261 -18.94 19.84 21.98
N ARG A 262 -20.26 19.63 22.03
CA ARG A 262 -21.24 19.67 20.96
C ARG A 262 -20.79 19.06 19.63
N GLU A 263 -20.76 17.73 19.60
CA GLU A 263 -20.83 16.89 18.39
C GLU A 263 -21.98 17.35 17.45
N SER A 264 -23.07 17.89 18.01
CA SER A 264 -24.17 18.53 17.26
C SER A 264 -23.82 19.88 16.64
N GLN A 265 -22.96 20.69 17.26
CA GLN A 265 -22.52 21.98 16.69
C GLN A 265 -21.44 21.79 15.64
N VAL A 266 -20.53 20.83 15.79
CA VAL A 266 -19.56 20.50 14.74
C VAL A 266 -20.27 19.83 13.55
N ARG A 267 -21.20 18.89 13.79
CA ARG A 267 -22.07 18.35 12.72
C ARG A 267 -22.90 19.45 12.05
N SER A 268 -23.45 20.39 12.82
CA SER A 268 -24.18 21.54 12.28
C SER A 268 -23.25 22.49 11.51
N TYR A 269 -22.05 22.76 12.01
CA TYR A 269 -21.04 23.63 11.38
C TYR A 269 -20.51 23.02 10.09
N CYS A 270 -20.21 21.72 10.04
CA CYS A 270 -19.84 21.02 8.81
C CYS A 270 -21.03 20.88 7.85
N ARG A 271 -22.25 20.63 8.33
CA ARG A 271 -23.46 20.61 7.48
C ARG A 271 -23.87 21.98 6.94
N GLN A 272 -23.55 23.08 7.65
CA GLN A 272 -23.91 24.44 7.28
C GLN A 272 -22.81 25.17 6.50
N ASN A 273 -21.52 24.84 6.74
CA ASN A 273 -20.38 25.56 6.15
C ASN A 273 -19.51 24.73 5.19
N LEU A 274 -19.55 23.39 5.26
CA LEU A 274 -18.76 22.49 4.39
C LEU A 274 -19.61 21.77 3.31
N LYS A 275 -20.94 21.84 3.37
CA LYS A 275 -21.82 21.36 2.30
C LYS A 275 -22.24 22.50 1.38
N PRO A 276 -21.80 22.53 0.11
CA PRO A 276 -22.72 22.99 -0.92
C PRO A 276 -23.92 22.02 -0.94
N ARG A 277 -25.13 22.51 -1.19
CA ARG A 277 -26.27 21.63 -1.51
C ARG A 277 -26.01 21.04 -2.89
N VAL A 278 -25.36 19.89 -2.91
CA VAL A 278 -24.86 19.27 -4.13
C VAL A 278 -25.88 18.25 -4.64
N ASN A 279 -26.53 18.55 -5.78
CA ASN A 279 -27.40 17.61 -6.50
C ASN A 279 -26.55 16.56 -7.24
N GLU A 280 -27.17 15.46 -7.69
CA GLU A 280 -26.54 14.34 -8.42
C GLU A 280 -25.72 14.75 -9.68
N THR A 281 -25.90 15.98 -10.18
CA THR A 281 -25.22 16.52 -11.38
C THR A 281 -23.90 17.26 -11.11
N PHE A 282 -23.47 17.43 -9.86
CA PHE A 282 -22.34 18.33 -9.55
C PHE A 282 -20.98 17.94 -10.08
N LEU A 283 -20.78 16.65 -10.41
CA LEU A 283 -19.57 16.17 -11.07
C LEU A 283 -19.44 16.74 -12.50
N SER A 284 -20.55 17.20 -13.08
CA SER A 284 -20.61 17.65 -14.48
C SER A 284 -21.24 19.04 -14.68
N ASP A 285 -21.81 19.68 -13.65
CA ASP A 285 -22.49 20.98 -13.74
C ASP A 285 -21.59 22.21 -13.46
N GLY A 286 -20.28 21.99 -13.28
CA GLY A 286 -19.30 23.05 -13.00
C GLY A 286 -19.29 23.54 -11.54
N THR A 287 -20.07 22.93 -10.64
CA THR A 287 -20.03 23.26 -9.21
C THR A 287 -18.66 22.97 -8.58
N LEU A 288 -17.98 21.95 -9.08
CA LEU A 288 -16.64 21.56 -8.66
C LEU A 288 -15.55 22.61 -8.93
N ASP A 289 -15.75 23.46 -9.94
CA ASP A 289 -14.79 24.51 -10.34
C ASP A 289 -14.96 25.82 -9.54
N LYS A 290 -15.97 25.88 -8.66
CA LYS A 290 -16.24 27.09 -7.86
C LYS A 290 -15.13 27.28 -6.82
N PRO A 291 -14.55 28.48 -6.71
CA PRO A 291 -13.62 28.80 -5.64
C PRO A 291 -14.35 28.73 -4.30
N ILE A 292 -13.64 28.29 -3.27
CA ILE A 292 -14.09 28.34 -1.88
C ILE A 292 -13.20 29.31 -1.10
N ASP A 293 -13.82 30.07 -0.20
CA ASP A 293 -13.19 31.12 0.60
C ASP A 293 -13.33 30.88 2.11
N TRP A 294 -14.00 29.79 2.50
CA TRP A 294 -14.31 29.46 3.89
C TRP A 294 -13.26 28.58 4.58
N VAL A 295 -12.18 28.19 3.90
CA VAL A 295 -11.03 27.47 4.49
C VAL A 295 -9.87 28.44 4.73
N PRO A 296 -9.58 28.82 5.99
CA PRO A 296 -8.46 29.70 6.30
C PRO A 296 -7.12 29.12 5.85
N GLY A 297 -6.30 29.94 5.19
CA GLY A 297 -4.98 29.55 4.70
C GLY A 297 -4.94 28.84 3.34
N MET A 298 -6.10 28.56 2.73
CA MET A 298 -6.18 27.92 1.40
C MET A 298 -6.84 28.86 0.39
N SER A 299 -6.16 29.94 0.02
CA SER A 299 -6.70 30.90 -0.94
C SER A 299 -6.85 30.30 -2.35
N ASN A 300 -7.88 30.71 -3.10
CA ASN A 300 -8.13 30.28 -4.48
C ASN A 300 -8.27 28.75 -4.70
N ILE A 301 -8.53 27.98 -3.65
CA ILE A 301 -8.83 26.56 -3.78
C ILE A 301 -10.27 26.36 -4.29
N GLN A 302 -10.49 25.35 -5.10
CA GLN A 302 -11.80 24.99 -5.62
C GLN A 302 -12.35 23.74 -4.94
N LEU A 303 -13.64 23.49 -5.06
CA LEU A 303 -14.25 22.30 -4.46
C LEU A 303 -13.63 21.00 -5.01
N ARG A 304 -13.23 20.96 -6.29
CA ARG A 304 -12.52 19.80 -6.87
C ARG A 304 -11.13 19.55 -6.31
N ASP A 305 -10.50 20.60 -5.78
CA ASP A 305 -9.13 20.53 -5.27
C ASP A 305 -9.11 19.98 -3.84
N LEU A 306 -10.27 19.92 -3.16
CA LEU A 306 -10.37 19.33 -1.84
C LEU A 306 -10.18 17.81 -1.87
N PRO A 307 -9.70 17.20 -0.76
CA PRO A 307 -9.49 15.76 -0.72
C PRO A 307 -10.70 14.94 -1.17
N SER A 308 -10.48 13.88 -1.95
CA SER A 308 -11.59 13.10 -2.55
C SER A 308 -12.62 12.61 -1.54
N PHE A 309 -12.16 12.21 -0.35
CA PHE A 309 -13.00 11.68 0.71
C PHE A 309 -13.96 12.72 1.33
N ILE A 310 -13.70 14.02 1.16
CA ILE A 310 -14.59 15.06 1.67
C ILE A 310 -15.56 15.61 0.61
N ARG A 311 -15.50 15.10 -0.63
CA ARG A 311 -16.39 15.43 -1.75
C ARG A 311 -17.59 14.48 -1.87
N ALA A 312 -17.96 13.82 -0.77
CA ALA A 312 -19.02 12.80 -0.76
C ALA A 312 -20.43 13.40 -0.78
N ASN A 313 -21.33 12.77 -1.56
CA ASN A 313 -22.75 13.17 -1.61
C ASN A 313 -23.61 12.41 -0.60
N ASP A 314 -23.18 11.20 -0.21
CA ASP A 314 -23.88 10.41 0.77
C ASP A 314 -23.66 11.02 2.16
N PRO A 315 -24.71 11.47 2.86
CA PRO A 315 -24.60 11.95 4.24
C PRO A 315 -24.12 10.88 5.25
N ASN A 316 -24.01 9.61 4.84
CA ASN A 316 -23.46 8.51 5.62
C ASN A 316 -22.17 7.93 4.99
N ASP A 317 -21.49 8.70 4.13
CA ASP A 317 -20.22 8.27 3.55
C ASP A 317 -19.19 7.95 4.64
N ILE A 318 -18.74 6.70 4.66
CA ILE A 318 -17.86 6.16 5.71
C ILE A 318 -16.52 6.91 5.72
N MET A 319 -15.98 7.27 4.55
CA MET A 319 -14.68 7.93 4.45
C MET A 319 -14.78 9.39 4.87
N PHE A 320 -15.88 10.08 4.55
CA PHE A 320 -16.16 11.41 5.06
C PHE A 320 -16.20 11.44 6.59
N ASP A 321 -16.99 10.53 7.19
CA ASP A 321 -17.13 10.43 8.64
C ASP A 321 -15.82 10.02 9.33
N PHE A 322 -15.10 9.06 8.74
CA PHE A 322 -13.79 8.63 9.23
C PHE A 322 -12.78 9.78 9.22
N MET A 323 -12.62 10.50 8.11
CA MET A 323 -11.67 11.62 8.02
C MET A 323 -12.04 12.76 8.96
N GLY A 324 -13.34 13.06 9.13
CA GLY A 324 -13.80 14.03 10.11
C GLY A 324 -13.49 13.62 11.56
N PHE A 325 -13.66 12.34 11.88
CA PHE A 325 -13.33 11.77 13.19
C PHE A 325 -11.82 11.81 13.46
N GLU A 326 -11.00 11.40 12.48
CA GLU A 326 -9.53 11.43 12.58
C GLU A 326 -9.02 12.86 12.78
N ALA A 327 -9.53 13.82 12.01
CA ALA A 327 -9.17 15.24 12.19
C ALA A 327 -9.47 15.73 13.62
N GLN A 328 -10.60 15.33 14.21
CA GLN A 328 -10.92 15.66 15.61
C GLN A 328 -10.05 14.92 16.62
N ASN A 329 -9.62 13.70 16.32
CA ASN A 329 -8.70 12.96 17.19
C ASN A 329 -7.28 13.52 17.15
N CYS A 330 -6.79 13.96 15.98
CA CYS A 330 -5.51 14.64 15.86
C CYS A 330 -5.43 15.86 16.80
N LEU A 331 -6.52 16.61 16.94
CA LEU A 331 -6.59 17.77 17.85
C LEU A 331 -6.55 17.41 19.35
N LYS A 332 -6.68 16.12 19.70
CA LYS A 332 -6.50 15.64 21.08
C LYS A 332 -5.07 15.25 21.39
N ALA A 333 -4.22 15.09 20.38
CA ALA A 333 -2.82 14.80 20.58
C ALA A 333 -2.15 15.98 21.32
N PRO A 334 -1.10 15.72 22.14
CA PRO A 334 -0.33 16.81 22.74
C PRO A 334 0.41 17.63 21.67
N SER A 335 0.73 16.99 20.55
CA SER A 335 1.38 17.64 19.41
C SER A 335 1.06 16.93 18.10
N ILE A 336 1.14 17.65 16.98
CA ILE A 336 0.96 17.11 15.63
C ILE A 336 2.24 17.35 14.84
N ILE A 337 2.74 16.31 14.18
CA ILE A 337 3.94 16.37 13.35
C ILE A 337 3.54 16.42 11.88
N PHE A 338 4.06 17.40 11.16
CA PHE A 338 3.91 17.54 9.73
C PHE A 338 5.25 17.27 9.03
N ASN A 339 5.22 16.37 8.06
CA ASN A 339 6.31 16.21 7.11
C ASN A 339 6.23 17.34 6.07
N THR A 340 6.61 18.54 6.46
CA THR A 340 6.68 19.76 5.64
C THR A 340 7.62 20.76 6.31
N PHE A 341 7.87 21.91 5.69
CA PHE A 341 8.65 23.01 6.28
C PHE A 341 7.89 24.33 6.21
N ASP A 342 8.15 25.21 7.17
CA ASP A 342 7.31 26.39 7.44
C ASP A 342 7.12 27.29 6.22
N GLU A 343 8.18 27.60 5.49
CA GLU A 343 8.08 28.47 4.31
C GLU A 343 7.20 27.89 3.19
N PHE A 344 7.12 26.56 3.10
CA PHE A 344 6.42 25.87 2.02
C PHE A 344 4.90 26.00 2.12
N GLU A 345 4.37 25.91 3.34
CA GLU A 345 2.93 25.89 3.63
C GLU A 345 2.53 26.95 4.67
N HIS A 346 3.28 28.06 4.75
CA HIS A 346 3.18 29.05 5.83
C HIS A 346 1.76 29.57 6.09
N GLU A 347 0.94 29.79 5.06
CA GLU A 347 -0.44 30.26 5.22
C GLU A 347 -1.33 29.23 5.95
N VAL A 348 -1.25 27.96 5.53
CA VAL A 348 -2.00 26.84 6.10
C VAL A 348 -1.50 26.53 7.51
N LEU A 349 -0.17 26.47 7.69
CA LEU A 349 0.45 26.21 8.99
C LEU A 349 0.08 27.27 10.02
N LYS A 350 0.05 28.55 9.62
CA LYS A 350 -0.40 29.65 10.49
C LYS A 350 -1.87 29.51 10.87
N ALA A 351 -2.73 29.10 9.93
CA ALA A 351 -4.14 28.86 10.20
C ALA A 351 -4.37 27.67 11.15
N ILE A 352 -3.58 26.61 11.00
CA ILE A 352 -3.61 25.45 11.91
C ILE A 352 -3.09 25.86 13.29
N ALA A 353 -1.93 26.52 13.38
CA ALA A 353 -1.31 26.96 14.63
C ALA A 353 -2.22 27.89 15.46
N ALA A 354 -3.03 28.73 14.79
CA ALA A 354 -4.01 29.58 15.47
C ALA A 354 -5.13 28.79 16.17
N LYS A 355 -5.42 27.57 15.72
CA LYS A 355 -6.40 26.65 16.35
C LYS A 355 -5.74 25.63 17.27
N PHE A 356 -4.54 25.19 16.93
CA PHE A 356 -3.78 24.16 17.62
C PHE A 356 -2.29 24.52 17.60
N PRO A 357 -1.76 25.17 18.67
CA PRO A 357 -0.38 25.67 18.67
C PRO A 357 0.70 24.57 18.69
N GLY A 358 0.37 23.36 19.11
CA GLY A 358 1.30 22.24 19.30
C GLY A 358 1.76 21.55 18.01
N ILE A 359 2.10 22.30 16.96
CA ILE A 359 2.53 21.72 15.68
C ILE A 359 4.05 21.71 15.53
N TYR A 360 4.54 20.67 14.86
CA TYR A 360 5.95 20.48 14.53
C TYR A 360 6.10 20.19 13.05
N THR A 361 6.70 21.12 12.32
CA THR A 361 7.17 20.92 10.94
C THR A 361 8.57 20.33 10.99
N ILE A 362 8.74 19.09 10.52
CA ILE A 362 10.04 18.38 10.56
C ILE A 362 10.45 17.85 9.18
N GLY A 363 9.82 18.34 8.12
CA GLY A 363 10.07 17.90 6.76
C GLY A 363 11.06 18.79 5.98
N PRO A 364 11.47 18.33 4.79
CA PRO A 364 11.23 16.99 4.27
C PRO A 364 12.03 15.91 5.03
N LEU A 365 11.36 14.84 5.46
CA LEU A 365 11.96 13.81 6.34
C LEU A 365 13.20 13.14 5.75
N HIS A 366 13.22 12.89 4.44
CA HIS A 366 14.34 12.24 3.78
C HIS A 366 15.60 13.13 3.72
N LEU A 367 15.44 14.46 3.70
CA LEU A 367 16.56 15.39 3.85
C LEU A 367 17.01 15.47 5.31
N LEU A 368 16.08 15.61 6.25
CA LEU A 368 16.39 15.67 7.68
C LEU A 368 17.17 14.43 8.16
N ALA A 369 16.87 13.26 7.60
CA ALA A 369 17.56 12.00 7.89
C ALA A 369 19.08 12.05 7.68
N ARG A 370 19.61 12.99 6.87
CA ARG A 370 21.07 13.15 6.63
C ARG A 370 21.86 13.52 7.89
N HIS A 371 21.21 14.11 8.90
CA HIS A 371 21.83 14.53 10.15
C HIS A 371 21.72 13.49 11.27
N MET A 372 21.07 12.36 11.02
CA MET A 372 20.98 11.28 11.99
C MET A 372 22.34 10.55 12.08
N PRO A 373 22.81 10.15 13.27
CA PRO A 373 24.11 9.48 13.43
C PRO A 373 24.23 8.28 12.50
N ASP A 374 25.42 8.05 11.95
CA ASP A 374 25.74 6.87 11.14
C ASP A 374 25.55 5.60 11.98
N GLY A 375 24.38 4.98 11.84
CA GLY A 375 24.02 3.70 12.42
C GLY A 375 23.38 2.80 11.37
N PRO A 376 22.98 1.57 11.75
CA PRO A 376 22.31 0.62 10.87
C PRO A 376 21.01 1.16 10.22
N SER A 377 20.52 2.32 10.66
CA SER A 377 19.37 3.02 10.11
C SER A 377 19.59 3.63 8.71
N LYS A 378 20.83 3.90 8.29
CA LYS A 378 21.11 4.31 6.89
C LYS A 378 20.87 3.17 5.89
N SER A 379 20.84 1.92 6.35
CA SER A 379 20.41 0.74 5.58
C SER A 379 18.92 0.42 5.70
N ILE A 380 18.12 1.22 6.42
CA ILE A 380 16.66 1.16 6.33
C ILE A 380 16.25 1.91 5.07
N ASN A 381 16.64 1.36 3.93
CA ASN A 381 15.91 1.59 2.70
C ASN A 381 14.49 1.08 2.98
N SER A 382 13.43 1.85 2.72
CA SER A 382 12.03 1.44 2.98
C SER A 382 11.58 0.26 2.11
N SER A 383 12.51 -0.35 1.38
CA SER A 383 12.37 -1.45 0.46
C SER A 383 13.16 -2.64 0.99
N LEU A 384 12.48 -3.76 1.27
CA LEU A 384 13.09 -5.05 1.64
C LEU A 384 13.77 -5.76 0.43
N TRP A 385 13.93 -5.07 -0.69
CA TRP A 385 14.39 -5.61 -1.97
C TRP A 385 15.83 -5.19 -2.29
N LYS A 386 16.58 -6.07 -2.96
CA LYS A 386 17.95 -5.79 -3.43
C LYS A 386 17.92 -4.63 -4.43
N GLU A 387 18.85 -3.69 -4.30
CA GLU A 387 18.94 -2.50 -5.14
C GLU A 387 19.17 -2.89 -6.61
N ASP A 388 18.18 -2.64 -7.47
CA ASP A 388 18.33 -2.71 -8.92
C ASP A 388 18.98 -1.41 -9.42
N THR A 389 20.28 -1.48 -9.71
CA THR A 389 21.09 -0.34 -10.18
C THR A 389 20.85 0.01 -11.64
N SER A 390 20.08 -0.79 -12.39
CA SER A 390 19.88 -0.62 -13.83
C SER A 390 19.32 0.75 -14.21
N CYS A 391 18.45 1.32 -13.38
CA CYS A 391 17.91 2.67 -13.57
C CYS A 391 19.01 3.73 -13.57
N ILE A 392 19.90 3.68 -12.57
CA ILE A 392 20.98 4.66 -12.41
C ILE A 392 22.02 4.51 -13.51
N GLU A 393 22.38 3.27 -13.86
CA GLU A 393 23.28 3.00 -14.98
C GLU A 393 22.75 3.49 -16.33
N TRP A 394 21.43 3.43 -16.53
CA TRP A 394 20.79 3.97 -17.71
C TRP A 394 20.75 5.50 -17.68
N LEU A 395 20.44 6.11 -16.53
CA LEU A 395 20.40 7.57 -16.34
C LEU A 395 21.77 8.23 -16.50
N ASN A 396 22.86 7.56 -16.10
CA ASN A 396 24.24 8.02 -16.27
C ASN A 396 24.64 8.26 -17.74
N LYS A 397 23.91 7.68 -18.69
CA LYS A 397 24.15 7.80 -20.14
C LYS A 397 23.27 8.86 -20.80
N ARG A 398 22.69 9.77 -20.02
CA ARG A 398 21.74 10.79 -20.48
C ARG A 398 22.25 12.17 -20.09
N GLU A 399 21.94 13.15 -20.92
CA GLU A 399 22.32 14.53 -20.67
C GLU A 399 21.59 15.11 -19.45
N PRO A 400 22.17 16.11 -18.76
CA PRO A 400 21.51 16.77 -17.66
C PRO A 400 20.13 17.33 -18.04
N ASN A 401 19.15 17.16 -17.16
CA ASN A 401 17.76 17.59 -17.34
C ASN A 401 17.08 17.08 -18.64
N SER A 402 17.51 15.96 -19.21
CA SER A 402 16.97 15.45 -20.47
C SER A 402 15.94 14.33 -20.32
N VAL A 403 15.75 13.77 -19.12
CA VAL A 403 14.93 12.59 -18.88
C VAL A 403 13.61 12.97 -18.19
N VAL A 404 12.50 12.41 -18.68
CA VAL A 404 11.21 12.42 -17.98
C VAL A 404 11.14 11.19 -17.07
N TYR A 405 11.03 11.40 -15.77
CA TYR A 405 10.74 10.32 -14.83
C TYR A 405 9.23 10.15 -14.68
N VAL A 406 8.73 8.91 -14.69
CA VAL A 406 7.29 8.62 -14.62
C VAL A 406 7.04 7.56 -13.54
N ASN A 407 6.26 7.93 -12.50
CA ASN A 407 5.83 7.00 -11.46
C ASN A 407 4.53 7.46 -10.78
N TYR A 408 3.51 6.60 -10.82
CA TYR A 408 2.18 6.87 -10.24
C TYR A 408 1.96 6.23 -8.86
N GLY A 409 3.02 5.73 -8.23
CA GLY A 409 2.96 5.12 -6.91
C GLY A 409 2.25 3.77 -6.87
N ASN A 410 2.04 3.24 -5.67
CA ASN A 410 1.59 1.87 -5.45
C ASN A 410 0.06 1.68 -5.40
N VAL A 411 -0.73 2.76 -5.46
CA VAL A 411 -2.16 2.75 -5.09
C VAL A 411 -3.08 3.14 -6.26
N THR A 412 -2.51 3.45 -7.42
CA THR A 412 -3.21 4.19 -8.47
C THR A 412 -3.45 3.35 -9.71
N VAL A 413 -4.65 2.77 -9.86
CA VAL A 413 -4.94 1.88 -11.00
C VAL A 413 -5.18 2.66 -12.30
N MET A 414 -4.40 2.36 -13.34
CA MET A 414 -4.52 2.97 -14.67
C MET A 414 -5.38 2.08 -15.59
N SER A 415 -6.32 2.69 -16.32
CA SER A 415 -7.05 1.97 -17.37
C SER A 415 -6.14 1.66 -18.55
N GLU A 416 -6.41 0.58 -19.30
CA GLU A 416 -5.65 0.26 -20.51
C GLU A 416 -5.66 1.41 -21.53
N LYS A 417 -6.79 2.13 -21.64
CA LYS A 417 -6.90 3.33 -22.49
C LYS A 417 -5.89 4.40 -22.05
N HIS A 418 -5.89 4.77 -20.77
CA HIS A 418 -4.97 5.79 -20.26
C HIS A 418 -3.51 5.33 -20.41
N LEU A 419 -3.21 4.05 -20.15
CA LEU A 419 -1.87 3.50 -20.34
C LEU A 419 -1.37 3.68 -21.78
N LYS A 420 -2.23 3.40 -22.78
CA LYS A 420 -1.89 3.60 -24.20
C LYS A 420 -1.68 5.08 -24.53
N GLU A 421 -2.50 5.98 -24.00
CA GLU A 421 -2.35 7.41 -24.26
C GLU A 421 -1.08 7.99 -23.60
N PHE A 422 -0.73 7.56 -22.38
CA PHE A 422 0.55 7.91 -21.77
C PHE A 422 1.74 7.35 -22.54
N ALA A 423 1.69 6.07 -22.90
CA ALA A 423 2.74 5.41 -23.67
C ALA A 423 3.03 6.16 -24.97
N TRP A 424 2.01 6.36 -25.80
CA TRP A 424 2.19 7.05 -27.08
C TRP A 424 2.47 8.54 -26.92
N GLY A 425 1.96 9.21 -25.89
CA GLY A 425 2.32 10.60 -25.60
C GLY A 425 3.79 10.77 -25.23
N LEU A 426 4.31 9.88 -24.39
CA LEU A 426 5.74 9.81 -24.05
C LEU A 426 6.58 9.47 -25.30
N ALA A 427 6.18 8.48 -26.09
CA ALA A 427 6.87 8.13 -27.33
C ALA A 427 6.90 9.31 -28.33
N ASN A 428 5.78 9.99 -28.55
CA ASN A 428 5.68 11.09 -29.49
C ASN A 428 6.46 12.34 -29.04
N SER A 429 6.69 12.51 -27.73
CA SER A 429 7.49 13.62 -27.21
C SER A 429 8.94 13.62 -27.69
N LYS A 430 9.46 12.47 -28.13
CA LYS A 430 10.87 12.23 -28.51
C LYS A 430 11.91 12.44 -27.40
N HIS A 431 11.50 12.80 -26.18
CA HIS A 431 12.39 12.85 -25.01
C HIS A 431 12.70 11.46 -24.45
N PRO A 432 13.90 11.25 -23.87
CA PRO A 432 14.18 10.09 -23.05
C PRO A 432 13.26 10.01 -21.83
N PHE A 433 12.83 8.82 -21.44
CA PHE A 433 12.00 8.64 -20.25
C PHE A 433 12.31 7.34 -19.49
N LEU A 434 12.19 7.40 -18.17
CA LEU A 434 12.22 6.25 -17.26
C LEU A 434 10.84 6.08 -16.66
N TRP A 435 10.16 4.98 -16.96
CA TRP A 435 8.81 4.71 -16.49
C TRP A 435 8.73 3.49 -15.59
N ILE A 436 8.29 3.72 -14.35
CA ILE A 436 7.98 2.65 -13.41
C ILE A 436 6.58 2.12 -13.69
N VAL A 437 6.50 0.93 -14.27
CA VAL A 437 5.24 0.23 -14.57
C VAL A 437 5.19 -1.05 -13.76
N ARG A 438 4.31 -1.05 -12.77
CA ARG A 438 4.06 -2.21 -11.93
C ARG A 438 2.99 -3.11 -12.57
N PRO A 439 3.27 -4.40 -12.79
CA PRO A 439 2.31 -5.32 -13.41
C PRO A 439 0.96 -5.42 -12.67
N ASP A 440 0.94 -5.11 -11.38
CA ASP A 440 -0.25 -5.13 -10.52
C ASP A 440 -1.12 -3.88 -10.58
N ILE A 441 -0.76 -2.84 -11.35
CA ILE A 441 -1.41 -1.52 -11.28
C ILE A 441 -2.25 -1.18 -12.54
N VAL A 442 -2.30 -2.07 -13.54
CA VAL A 442 -3.08 -1.87 -14.77
C VAL A 442 -4.33 -2.76 -14.76
N MET A 443 -5.50 -2.18 -15.00
CA MET A 443 -6.77 -2.91 -15.08
C MET A 443 -6.90 -3.62 -16.45
N GLY A 444 -6.76 -4.95 -16.51
CA GLY A 444 -6.89 -5.75 -17.74
C GLY A 444 -5.84 -6.87 -17.85
N ASP A 445 -6.06 -7.85 -18.74
CA ASP A 445 -5.17 -9.01 -18.95
C ASP A 445 -3.76 -8.55 -19.35
N SER A 446 -2.85 -8.46 -18.37
CA SER A 446 -1.45 -8.03 -18.49
C SER A 446 -1.26 -6.65 -19.14
N ALA A 447 -0.49 -5.78 -18.48
CA ALA A 447 0.01 -4.53 -19.06
C ALA A 447 1.01 -4.80 -20.20
N ILE A 448 0.60 -5.46 -21.28
CA ILE A 448 1.44 -5.66 -22.46
C ILE A 448 1.41 -4.36 -23.23
N LEU A 449 2.33 -3.46 -22.85
CA LEU A 449 2.82 -2.47 -23.78
C LEU A 449 3.29 -3.24 -25.03
N HIS A 450 2.59 -3.05 -26.15
CA HIS A 450 2.78 -3.86 -27.36
C HIS A 450 4.23 -3.78 -27.87
N GLU A 451 4.68 -4.82 -28.56
CA GLU A 451 6.04 -4.92 -29.12
C GLU A 451 6.40 -3.71 -30.00
N GLU A 452 5.42 -3.18 -30.76
CA GLU A 452 5.56 -1.95 -31.55
C GLU A 452 5.99 -0.75 -30.70
N PHE A 453 5.42 -0.59 -29.51
CA PHE A 453 5.79 0.50 -28.60
C PHE A 453 7.19 0.30 -28.03
N LEU A 454 7.53 -0.93 -27.62
CA LEU A 454 8.86 -1.24 -27.09
C LEU A 454 9.95 -1.00 -28.16
N GLU A 455 9.65 -1.32 -29.41
CA GLU A 455 10.54 -1.06 -30.55
C GLU A 455 10.69 0.44 -30.84
N GLU A 456 9.61 1.22 -30.76
CA GLU A 456 9.63 2.69 -30.94
C GLU A 456 10.46 3.43 -29.89
N ILE A 457 10.56 2.88 -28.67
CA ILE A 457 11.25 3.55 -27.56
C ILE A 457 12.63 2.98 -27.25
N LYS A 458 13.09 1.94 -27.96
CA LYS A 458 14.25 1.12 -27.58
C LYS A 458 15.56 1.89 -27.31
N ASP A 459 15.73 3.05 -27.93
CA ASP A 459 16.91 3.91 -27.80
C ASP A 459 16.80 4.96 -26.67
N ARG A 460 15.58 5.24 -26.19
CA ARG A 460 15.27 6.42 -25.37
C ARG A 460 14.34 6.17 -24.17
N GLY A 461 13.64 5.05 -24.12
CA GLY A 461 12.79 4.65 -23.00
C GLY A 461 13.43 3.53 -22.17
N LEU A 462 13.27 3.59 -20.86
CA LEU A 462 13.48 2.46 -19.95
C LEU A 462 12.20 2.21 -19.15
N ILE A 463 11.76 0.96 -19.12
CA ILE A 463 10.60 0.52 -18.35
C ILE A 463 11.05 -0.51 -17.34
N THR A 464 10.72 -0.28 -16.08
CA THR A 464 11.01 -1.22 -14.98
C THR A 464 9.84 -1.28 -14.02
N SER A 465 9.79 -2.30 -13.17
CA SER A 465 8.75 -2.45 -12.15
C SER A 465 9.07 -1.70 -10.85
N TRP A 466 10.32 -1.31 -10.63
CA TRP A 466 10.74 -0.66 -9.40
C TRP A 466 12.04 0.14 -9.59
N CYS A 467 12.22 1.19 -8.77
CA CYS A 467 13.48 1.92 -8.64
C CYS A 467 13.62 2.53 -7.24
N ASN A 468 14.84 2.91 -6.85
CA ASN A 468 15.06 3.85 -5.77
C ASN A 468 14.64 5.26 -6.23
N GLN A 469 13.38 5.63 -5.98
CA GLN A 469 12.81 6.88 -6.48
C GLN A 469 13.56 8.13 -6.01
N CYS A 470 13.98 8.17 -4.74
CA CYS A 470 14.76 9.29 -4.19
C CYS A 470 16.07 9.50 -4.97
N GLU A 471 16.77 8.41 -5.30
CA GLU A 471 18.02 8.45 -6.07
C GLU A 471 17.78 8.87 -7.53
N VAL A 472 16.74 8.32 -8.16
CA VAL A 472 16.35 8.68 -9.53
C VAL A 472 16.00 10.16 -9.64
N ILE A 473 15.14 10.68 -8.75
CA ILE A 473 14.72 12.09 -8.75
C ILE A 473 15.93 13.02 -8.51
N SER A 474 16.89 12.59 -7.69
CA SER A 474 18.11 13.36 -7.41
C SER A 474 19.14 13.30 -8.53
N HIS A 475 18.96 12.43 -9.53
CA HIS A 475 19.92 12.23 -10.60
C HIS A 475 19.94 13.44 -11.56
N PRO A 476 21.11 13.98 -11.95
CA PRO A 476 21.22 15.20 -12.76
C PRO A 476 20.52 15.15 -14.13
N SER A 477 20.35 13.95 -14.70
CA SER A 477 19.66 13.78 -15.98
C SER A 477 18.14 13.90 -15.90
N VAL A 478 17.52 13.81 -14.72
CA VAL A 478 16.06 13.95 -14.58
C VAL A 478 15.66 15.43 -14.70
N GLY A 479 14.88 15.72 -15.73
CA GLY A 479 14.38 17.06 -16.04
C GLY A 479 13.02 17.34 -15.41
N VAL A 480 12.10 16.39 -15.49
CA VAL A 480 10.68 16.53 -15.10
C VAL A 480 10.18 15.22 -14.49
N PHE A 481 9.27 15.30 -13.51
CA PHE A 481 8.63 14.15 -12.89
C PHE A 481 7.11 14.13 -13.17
N LEU A 482 6.67 13.12 -13.90
CA LEU A 482 5.26 12.83 -14.12
C LEU A 482 4.74 11.91 -12.98
N THR A 483 3.83 12.44 -12.18
CA THR A 483 3.39 11.82 -10.92
C THR A 483 1.91 12.01 -10.64
N HIS A 484 1.38 11.13 -9.79
CA HIS A 484 0.04 11.23 -9.21
C HIS A 484 -0.09 12.30 -8.11
N CYS A 485 1.01 12.98 -7.75
CA CYS A 485 1.05 14.03 -6.72
C CYS A 485 0.76 13.52 -5.29
N GLY A 486 1.15 12.29 -4.95
CA GLY A 486 1.21 11.87 -3.55
C GLY A 486 2.21 12.74 -2.76
N TRP A 487 1.93 12.97 -1.48
CA TRP A 487 2.72 13.90 -0.66
C TRP A 487 4.21 13.56 -0.59
N ASN A 488 4.56 12.27 -0.39
CA ASN A 488 5.96 11.85 -0.33
C ASN A 488 6.69 12.12 -1.65
N SER A 489 6.10 11.74 -2.79
CA SER A 489 6.67 11.97 -4.12
C SER A 489 6.80 13.46 -4.45
N THR A 490 5.86 14.27 -3.95
CA THR A 490 5.91 15.74 -4.08
C THR A 490 7.11 16.32 -3.34
N LEU A 491 7.32 15.91 -2.08
CA LEU A 491 8.47 16.35 -1.29
C LEU A 491 9.81 15.88 -1.86
N GLU A 492 9.88 14.65 -2.37
CA GLU A 492 11.08 14.14 -3.05
C GLU A 492 11.40 14.97 -4.30
N ALA A 493 10.40 15.34 -5.10
CA ALA A 493 10.58 16.20 -6.26
C ALA A 493 11.08 17.60 -5.88
N ILE A 494 10.52 18.18 -4.82
CA ILE A 494 10.95 19.47 -4.27
C ILE A 494 12.41 19.40 -3.84
N SER A 495 12.80 18.39 -3.08
CA SER A 495 14.19 18.19 -2.67
C SER A 495 15.13 17.89 -3.84
N GLY A 496 14.63 17.28 -4.91
CA GLY A 496 15.36 17.08 -6.16
C GLY A 496 15.50 18.35 -7.00
N GLY A 497 14.64 19.35 -6.78
CA GLY A 497 14.50 20.51 -7.67
C GLY A 497 13.93 20.11 -9.03
N VAL A 498 12.97 19.19 -9.03
CA VAL A 498 12.35 18.61 -10.24
C VAL A 498 10.89 19.09 -10.34
N PRO A 499 10.51 19.79 -11.43
CA PRO A 499 9.14 20.21 -11.66
C PRO A 499 8.24 19.02 -12.03
N LEU A 500 6.93 19.21 -11.89
CA LEU A 500 5.92 18.16 -11.92
C LEU A 500 5.01 18.23 -13.15
N ILE A 501 4.72 17.09 -13.75
CA ILE A 501 3.50 16.89 -14.53
C ILE A 501 2.53 16.09 -13.66
N CYS A 502 1.43 16.71 -13.30
CA CYS A 502 0.50 16.26 -12.27
C CYS A 502 -0.66 15.49 -12.90
N TRP A 503 -0.94 14.27 -12.43
CA TRP A 503 -2.13 13.52 -12.80
C TRP A 503 -2.81 12.94 -11.55
N PRO A 504 -3.59 13.75 -10.79
CA PRO A 504 -4.15 13.36 -9.50
C PRO A 504 -5.38 12.45 -9.63
N PHE A 505 -5.56 11.54 -8.66
CA PHE A 505 -6.67 10.58 -8.65
C PHE A 505 -7.56 10.66 -7.42
N PHE A 506 -6.99 10.53 -6.22
CA PHE A 506 -7.77 10.46 -4.98
C PHE A 506 -6.99 10.97 -3.76
N ALA A 507 -7.63 10.95 -2.60
CA ALA A 507 -7.10 11.45 -1.34
C ALA A 507 -6.68 12.92 -1.47
N ASP A 508 -5.46 13.26 -1.06
CA ASP A 508 -4.84 14.58 -1.05
C ASP A 508 -4.24 15.01 -2.40
N GLN A 509 -4.20 14.12 -3.39
CA GLN A 509 -3.50 14.33 -4.65
C GLN A 509 -4.02 15.54 -5.44
N GLN A 510 -5.33 15.78 -5.44
CA GLN A 510 -5.92 16.97 -6.08
C GLN A 510 -5.46 18.26 -5.40
N THR A 511 -5.40 18.28 -4.07
CA THR A 511 -4.87 19.42 -3.31
C THR A 511 -3.41 19.69 -3.70
N ASN A 512 -2.60 18.63 -3.71
CA ASN A 512 -1.17 18.72 -4.03
C ASN A 512 -0.96 19.20 -5.47
N CYS A 513 -1.74 18.67 -6.43
CA CYS A 513 -1.74 19.12 -7.83
C CYS A 513 -2.07 20.62 -7.93
N ARG A 514 -3.14 21.07 -7.28
CA ARG A 514 -3.55 22.48 -7.27
C ARG A 514 -2.42 23.36 -6.76
N TYR A 515 -1.82 23.01 -5.63
CA TYR A 515 -0.71 23.78 -5.05
C TYR A 515 0.51 23.79 -5.96
N ALA A 516 0.89 22.65 -6.55
CA ALA A 516 2.00 22.56 -7.50
C ALA A 516 1.79 23.47 -8.71
N CYS A 517 0.57 23.51 -9.26
CA CYS A 517 0.25 24.31 -10.44
C CYS A 517 0.07 25.80 -10.16
N THR A 518 -0.28 26.19 -8.93
CA THR A 518 -0.67 27.58 -8.62
C THR A 518 0.21 28.27 -7.60
N HIS A 519 0.42 27.65 -6.43
CA HIS A 519 1.09 28.30 -5.29
C HIS A 519 2.60 28.11 -5.35
N TRP A 520 3.06 26.89 -5.58
CA TRP A 520 4.49 26.58 -5.66
C TRP A 520 5.07 26.92 -7.03
N GLY A 521 4.23 26.90 -8.07
CA GLY A 521 4.61 27.26 -9.44
C GLY A 521 5.59 26.27 -10.06
N ILE A 522 5.44 24.98 -9.76
CA ILE A 522 6.33 23.90 -10.21
C ILE A 522 5.61 22.84 -11.05
N GLY A 523 4.30 22.97 -11.26
CA GLY A 523 3.48 21.90 -11.84
C GLY A 523 2.63 22.32 -13.05
N MET A 524 2.38 21.35 -13.94
CA MET A 524 1.30 21.40 -14.94
C MET A 524 0.40 20.18 -14.80
N GLU A 525 -0.92 20.38 -14.86
CA GLU A 525 -1.92 19.32 -14.71
C GLU A 525 -2.26 18.64 -16.05
N VAL A 526 -2.35 17.31 -16.02
CA VAL A 526 -2.87 16.47 -17.10
C VAL A 526 -4.39 16.48 -17.06
N ASP A 527 -5.02 16.63 -18.22
CA ASP A 527 -6.48 16.55 -18.37
C ASP A 527 -7.03 15.19 -17.87
N HIS A 528 -8.23 15.21 -17.28
CA HIS A 528 -8.95 14.00 -16.88
C HIS A 528 -9.24 13.08 -18.08
N ASP A 529 -9.57 13.64 -19.26
CA ASP A 529 -9.63 12.86 -20.51
C ASP A 529 -8.24 12.80 -21.14
N VAL A 530 -7.42 11.87 -20.64
CA VAL A 530 -6.03 11.69 -21.07
C VAL A 530 -5.98 11.40 -22.57
N LYS A 531 -5.22 12.21 -23.30
CA LYS A 531 -4.93 12.07 -24.74
C LYS A 531 -3.43 12.21 -24.98
N ARG A 532 -2.88 11.38 -25.87
CA ARG A 532 -1.45 11.36 -26.19
C ARG A 532 -0.92 12.71 -26.67
N GLU A 533 -1.72 13.48 -27.40
CA GLU A 533 -1.34 14.81 -27.90
C GLU A 533 -1.15 15.80 -26.74
N ASN A 534 -2.00 15.69 -25.71
CA ASN A 534 -1.88 16.50 -24.51
C ASN A 534 -0.64 16.10 -23.70
N ILE A 535 -0.37 14.80 -23.54
CA ILE A 535 0.83 14.31 -22.86
C ILE A 535 2.10 14.73 -23.60
N GLU A 536 2.13 14.58 -24.92
CA GLU A 536 3.23 15.03 -25.78
C GLU A 536 3.48 16.52 -25.59
N PHE A 537 2.44 17.35 -25.65
CA PHE A 537 2.53 18.79 -25.44
C PHE A 537 3.08 19.13 -24.05
N LEU A 538 2.55 18.53 -22.99
CA LEU A 538 2.98 18.78 -21.62
C LEU A 538 4.45 18.41 -21.42
N VAL A 539 4.87 17.26 -21.93
CA VAL A 539 6.28 16.85 -21.86
C VAL A 539 7.17 17.85 -22.60
N LYS A 540 6.83 18.23 -23.83
CA LYS A 540 7.63 19.21 -24.60
C LYS A 540 7.68 20.58 -23.93
N GLU A 541 6.56 21.09 -23.44
CA GLU A 541 6.52 22.41 -22.77
C GLU A 541 7.32 22.40 -21.46
N MET A 542 7.32 21.29 -20.72
CA MET A 542 8.07 21.16 -19.47
C MET A 542 9.57 20.95 -19.70
N MET A 543 9.97 20.28 -20.79
CA MET A 543 11.36 19.98 -21.10
C MET A 543 12.06 21.09 -21.91
N GLU A 544 11.34 21.77 -22.81
CA GLU A 544 11.92 22.71 -23.78
C GLU A 544 11.34 24.13 -23.67
N GLY A 545 10.08 24.22 -23.24
CA GLY A 545 9.27 25.44 -23.24
C GLY A 545 9.65 26.46 -22.17
N GLU A 546 9.17 27.69 -22.36
CA GLU A 546 9.43 28.79 -21.45
C GLU A 546 8.75 28.60 -20.09
N LYS A 547 7.57 27.96 -20.06
CA LYS A 547 6.91 27.64 -18.78
C LYS A 547 7.72 26.60 -18.01
N GLY A 548 8.19 25.54 -18.68
CA GLY A 548 9.03 24.50 -18.08
C GLY A 548 10.29 25.08 -17.43
N LYS A 549 10.99 25.98 -18.12
CA LYS A 549 12.17 26.68 -17.57
C LYS A 549 11.87 27.44 -16.29
N LYS A 550 10.79 28.23 -16.27
CA LYS A 550 10.37 28.98 -15.08
C LYS A 550 9.98 28.06 -13.92
N MET A 551 9.29 26.96 -14.20
CA MET A 551 8.93 25.96 -13.18
C MET A 551 10.16 25.24 -12.64
N LYS A 552 11.17 24.99 -13.48
CA LYS A 552 12.46 24.44 -13.06
C LYS A 552 13.22 25.40 -12.15
N GLU A 553 13.29 26.68 -12.48
CA GLU A 553 13.86 27.72 -11.61
C GLU A 553 13.16 27.75 -10.25
N LYS A 554 11.82 27.72 -10.24
CA LYS A 554 11.02 27.63 -9.01
C LYS A 554 11.28 26.35 -8.22
N ALA A 555 11.39 25.20 -8.87
CA ALA A 555 11.70 23.94 -8.21
C ALA A 555 13.09 23.99 -7.54
N LEU A 556 14.08 24.62 -8.19
CA LEU A 556 15.42 24.82 -7.61
C LEU A 556 15.42 25.81 -6.43
N GLU A 557 14.60 26.87 -6.48
CA GLU A 557 14.38 27.76 -5.32
C GLU A 557 13.81 26.98 -4.12
N TRP A 558 12.79 26.14 -4.35
CA TRP A 558 12.19 25.33 -3.28
C TRP A 558 13.14 24.26 -2.75
N LYS A 559 13.94 23.63 -3.60
CA LYS A 559 15.00 22.72 -3.19
C LYS A 559 15.93 23.37 -2.18
N LYS A 560 16.43 24.57 -2.52
CA LYS A 560 17.35 25.32 -1.65
C LYS A 560 16.71 25.60 -0.28
N LYS A 561 15.45 26.04 -0.25
CA LYS A 561 14.72 26.29 1.00
C LYS A 561 14.48 25.02 1.81
N ALA A 562 14.18 23.90 1.16
CA ALA A 562 14.03 22.61 1.83
C ALA A 562 15.35 22.13 2.46
N GLU A 563 16.46 22.32 1.75
CA GLU A 563 17.81 22.04 2.26
C GLU A 563 18.15 22.94 3.45
N GLU A 564 17.88 24.25 3.38
CA GLU A 564 18.10 25.21 4.47
C GLU A 564 17.24 24.89 5.71
N ALA A 565 15.95 24.57 5.50
CA ALA A 565 15.04 24.25 6.60
C ALA A 565 15.46 22.99 7.38
N THR A 566 16.08 22.03 6.68
CA THR A 566 16.49 20.74 7.26
C THR A 566 17.96 20.67 7.65
N ASP A 567 18.77 21.69 7.35
CA ASP A 567 20.18 21.75 7.77
C ASP A 567 20.31 22.01 9.28
N VAL A 568 21.52 21.86 9.81
CA VAL A 568 21.84 22.23 11.19
C VAL A 568 21.45 23.70 11.42
N GLU A 569 20.72 23.96 12.50
CA GLU A 569 20.10 25.28 12.81
C GLU A 569 18.92 25.69 11.91
N GLY A 570 18.57 24.87 10.90
CA GLY A 570 17.35 25.01 10.12
C GLY A 570 16.09 24.79 10.96
N LEU A 571 14.98 25.44 10.58
CA LEU A 571 13.77 25.43 11.40
C LEU A 571 13.16 24.03 11.59
N SER A 572 13.13 23.20 10.53
CA SER A 572 12.67 21.81 10.63
C SER A 572 13.60 20.97 11.52
N TYR A 573 14.92 21.20 11.45
CA TYR A 573 15.90 20.55 12.32
C TYR A 573 15.70 20.95 13.79
N CYS A 574 15.57 22.24 14.07
CA CYS A 574 15.31 22.76 15.42
C CYS A 574 13.96 22.27 15.97
N ASN A 575 12.93 22.19 15.13
CA ASN A 575 11.63 21.64 15.51
C ASN A 575 11.72 20.16 15.87
N PHE A 576 12.49 19.38 15.10
CA PHE A 576 12.72 17.97 15.41
C PHE A 576 13.49 17.80 16.74
N ASP A 577 14.57 18.54 16.95
CA ASP A 577 15.33 18.50 18.20
C ASP A 577 14.47 18.92 19.41
N ARG A 578 13.65 19.97 19.26
CA ARG A 578 12.67 20.39 20.27
C ARG A 578 11.68 19.27 20.56
N PHE A 579 11.11 18.66 19.52
CA PHE A 579 10.18 17.53 19.66
C PHE A 579 10.81 16.36 20.41
N VAL A 580 12.03 15.95 20.05
CA VAL A 580 12.76 14.85 20.72
C VAL A 580 13.02 15.20 22.19
N LYS A 581 13.45 16.42 22.50
CA LYS A 581 13.70 16.88 23.88
C LYS A 581 12.43 16.91 24.72
N GLU A 582 11.29 17.28 24.15
CA GLU A 582 10.01 17.29 24.85
C GLU A 582 9.46 15.87 25.04
N ALA A 583 9.57 15.01 24.03
CA ALA A 583 9.17 13.60 24.12
C ALA A 583 9.98 12.82 25.17
N LEU A 584 11.30 13.04 25.23
CA LEU A 584 12.18 12.39 26.21
C LEU A 584 12.00 12.87 27.65
N LYS A 585 11.36 14.04 27.88
CA LYS A 585 11.03 14.54 29.22
C LYS A 585 9.74 13.94 29.80
N HIS A 586 8.95 13.24 28.98
CA HIS A 586 7.68 12.63 29.35
C HIS A 586 7.68 11.10 29.29
N GLY A 587 8.84 10.47 29.05
CA GLY A 587 9.03 9.02 29.01
C GLY A 587 9.46 8.42 30.34
#